data_AF-A0A3D5IZ52-F1
#
_entry.id   AF-A0A3D5IZ52-F1
#
_cell.length_a   1.000
_cell.length_b   1.000
_cell.length_c   1.000
_cell.angle_alpha   90.00
_cell.angle_beta   90.00
_cell.angle_gamma   90.00
#
_symmetry.space_group_name_H-M   'P 1'
#
loop_
_entity.id
_entity.type
_entity.pdbx_description
1 polymer ?
#
loop_
_entity_poly.entity_id
_entity_poly.type
_entity_poly.pdbx_seq_one_letter_code
_entity_poly.pdbx_strand_id
1 'polypeptide(L)'
;MIQHSKIFDIQSKADFLKISLEIFQYQYQNNHVYQHFCKLLHKSPDNVRSLADIPFLPIQFFKSHQILSDNKPAEITFTSSGTTGSTTSKHIVTNLEI
;
A
#
# COMPACT_ATOMS: atom_id res chain seq x y z
N MET A 1 6.78 11.93 -2.68
CA MET A 1 7.01 10.88 -3.70
C MET A 1 8.18 10.02 -3.25
N ILE A 2 8.03 8.70 -3.27
CA ILE A 2 9.13 7.78 -2.93
C ILE A 2 10.05 7.69 -4.14
N GLN A 3 11.37 7.80 -3.93
CA GLN A 3 12.35 7.56 -4.99
C GLN A 3 12.45 6.04 -5.21
N HIS A 4 12.03 5.56 -6.38
CA HIS A 4 11.95 4.12 -6.68
C HIS A 4 13.31 3.42 -6.57
N SER A 5 14.40 4.10 -6.95
CA SER A 5 15.77 3.59 -6.85
C SER A 5 16.12 3.08 -5.45
N LYS A 6 15.67 3.78 -4.39
CA LYS A 6 15.91 3.36 -3.01
C LYS A 6 15.39 1.95 -2.71
N ILE A 7 14.29 1.53 -3.34
CA ILE A 7 13.69 0.20 -3.12
C ILE A 7 14.59 -0.89 -3.73
N PHE A 8 15.17 -0.62 -4.91
CA PHE A 8 16.06 -1.57 -5.59
C PHE A 8 17.48 -1.58 -5.04
N ASP A 9 17.90 -0.51 -4.36
CA ASP A 9 19.22 -0.38 -3.72
C ASP A 9 19.27 -0.93 -2.28
N ILE A 10 18.26 -1.67 -1.82
CA ILE A 10 18.25 -2.28 -0.47
C ILE A 10 19.35 -3.35 -0.36
N GLN A 11 20.31 -3.13 0.55
CA GLN A 11 21.44 -4.06 0.75
C GLN A 11 21.49 -4.72 2.14
N SER A 12 20.67 -4.24 3.09
CA SER A 12 20.67 -4.77 4.45
C SER A 12 19.28 -4.83 5.07
N LYS A 13 19.15 -5.58 6.17
CA LYS A 13 17.91 -5.61 6.98
C LYS A 13 17.56 -4.23 7.55
N ALA A 14 18.58 -3.42 7.88
CA ALA A 14 18.37 -2.08 8.40
C ALA A 14 17.82 -1.15 7.31
N ASP A 15 18.34 -1.24 6.07
CA ASP A 15 17.82 -0.50 4.92
C ASP A 15 16.38 -0.91 4.61
N PHE A 16 16.11 -2.21 4.61
CA PHE A 16 14.76 -2.73 4.39
C PHE A 16 13.76 -2.20 5.42
N LEU A 17 14.10 -2.21 6.71
CA LEU A 17 13.24 -1.67 7.77
C LEU A 17 13.02 -0.17 7.56
N LYS A 18 14.09 0.60 7.32
CA LYS A 18 14.01 2.05 7.10
C LYS A 18 13.08 2.38 5.94
N ILE A 19 13.29 1.74 4.79
CA ILE A 19 12.49 1.97 3.58
C ILE A 19 11.05 1.49 3.77
N SER A 20 10.82 0.39 4.47
CA SER A 20 9.46 -0.07 4.80
C SER A 20 8.69 0.95 5.65
N LEU A 21 9.34 1.58 6.64
CA LEU A 21 8.74 2.64 7.45
C LEU A 21 8.49 3.92 6.64
N GLU A 22 9.41 4.30 5.73
CA GLU A 22 9.22 5.40 4.78
C GLU A 22 8.00 5.14 3.87
N ILE A 23 7.87 3.93 3.33
CA ILE A 23 6.72 3.51 2.50
C ILE A 23 5.43 3.52 3.31
N PHE A 24 5.43 3.00 4.54
CA PHE A 24 4.27 3.03 5.43
C PHE A 24 3.79 4.46 5.66
N GLN A 25 4.70 5.39 5.97
CA GLN A 25 4.37 6.79 6.16
C GLN A 25 3.75 7.41 4.91
N TYR A 26 4.32 7.15 3.73
CA TYR A 26 3.78 7.62 2.46
C TYR A 26 2.37 7.07 2.20
N GLN A 27 2.16 5.76 2.40
CA GLN A 27 0.85 5.13 2.26
C GLN A 27 -0.16 5.72 3.24
N TYR A 28 0.21 5.88 4.50
CA TYR A 28 -0.65 6.50 5.52
C TYR A 28 -1.07 7.93 5.16
N GLN A 29 -0.18 8.70 4.53
CA GLN A 29 -0.46 10.10 4.18
C GLN A 29 -1.32 10.23 2.92
N ASN A 30 -1.11 9.38 1.91
CA ASN A 30 -1.65 9.59 0.57
C ASN A 30 -2.76 8.60 0.18
N ASN A 31 -2.90 7.47 0.89
CA ASN A 31 -3.95 6.50 0.63
C ASN A 31 -5.06 6.63 1.67
N HIS A 32 -6.15 7.32 1.31
CA HIS A 32 -7.26 7.61 2.23
C HIS A 32 -7.88 6.36 2.87
N VAL A 33 -8.01 5.27 2.10
CA VAL A 33 -8.58 4.02 2.59
C VAL A 33 -7.65 3.37 3.62
N TYR A 34 -6.36 3.29 3.29
CA TYR A 34 -5.36 2.76 4.21
C TYR A 34 -5.19 3.62 5.47
N GLN A 35 -5.22 4.95 5.32
CA GLN A 35 -5.17 5.89 6.44
C GLN A 35 -6.34 5.68 7.40
N HIS A 36 -7.57 5.58 6.88
CA HIS A 36 -8.76 5.37 7.70
C HIS A 36 -8.67 4.04 8.47
N PHE A 37 -8.24 2.97 7.78
CA PHE A 37 -8.01 1.68 8.41
C PHE A 37 -6.96 1.74 9.53
N CYS A 38 -5.82 2.40 9.29
CA CYS A 38 -4.77 2.57 10.31
C CYS A 38 -5.28 3.37 11.52
N LYS A 39 -6.06 4.44 11.30
CA LYS A 39 -6.66 5.24 12.38
C LYS A 39 -7.58 4.42 13.28
N LEU A 40 -8.40 3.53 12.72
CA LEU A 40 -9.27 2.63 13.48
C LEU A 40 -8.49 1.62 14.35
N LEU A 41 -7.27 1.27 13.92
CA LEU A 41 -6.36 0.40 14.67
C LEU A 41 -5.43 1.17 15.63
N HIS A 42 -5.62 2.49 15.77
CA HIS A 42 -4.75 3.37 16.53
C HIS A 42 -3.26 3.30 16.09
N LYS A 43 -3.01 3.08 14.80
CA LYS A 43 -1.66 3.05 14.21
C LYS A 43 -1.41 4.33 13.40
N SER A 44 -0.23 4.93 13.61
CA SER A 44 0.23 6.14 12.93
C SER A 44 1.74 6.08 12.67
N PRO A 45 2.29 6.95 11.81
CA PRO A 45 3.74 7.07 11.62
C PRO A 45 4.54 7.29 12.91
N ASP A 46 3.90 7.82 13.96
CA ASP A 46 4.57 8.11 15.23
C ASP A 46 4.74 6.86 16.12
N ASN A 47 3.91 5.83 15.94
CA ASN A 47 3.89 4.65 16.81
C ASN A 47 4.22 3.32 16.13
N VAL A 48 4.36 3.31 14.80
CA VAL A 48 4.84 2.16 14.03
C VAL A 48 6.37 2.20 13.98
N ARG A 49 7.04 1.25 14.65
CA ARG A 49 8.51 1.22 14.78
C ARG A 49 9.14 -0.05 14.23
N SER A 50 8.35 -1.09 13.98
CA SER A 50 8.81 -2.36 13.43
C SER A 50 7.93 -2.82 12.26
N LEU A 51 8.41 -3.80 11.49
CA LEU A 51 7.63 -4.42 10.42
C LEU A 51 6.30 -5.02 10.91
N ALA A 52 6.32 -5.61 12.12
CA ALA A 52 5.14 -6.23 12.72
C ALA A 52 4.09 -5.20 13.17
N ASP A 53 4.47 -3.93 13.30
CA ASP A 53 3.53 -2.86 13.65
C ASP A 53 2.72 -2.35 12.46
N ILE A 54 3.16 -2.64 11.23
CA ILE A 54 2.52 -2.15 10.00
C ILE A 54 1.17 -2.88 9.80
N PRO A 55 0.03 -2.18 9.77
CA PRO A 55 -1.26 -2.82 9.58
C PRO A 55 -1.39 -3.49 8.22
N PHE A 56 -1.83 -4.75 8.22
CA PHE A 56 -2.15 -5.48 7.00
C PHE A 56 -3.54 -5.12 6.51
N LEU A 57 -3.63 -4.51 5.32
CA LEU A 57 -4.91 -4.13 4.73
C LEU A 57 -5.66 -5.39 4.22
N PRO A 58 -6.89 -5.66 4.68
CA PRO A 58 -7.60 -6.87 4.28
C PRO A 58 -7.89 -6.90 2.77
N ILE A 59 -7.69 -8.06 2.13
CA ILE A 59 -7.91 -8.22 0.69
C ILE A 59 -9.34 -7.87 0.25
N GLN A 60 -10.33 -8.00 1.14
CA GLN A 60 -11.72 -7.63 0.87
C GLN A 60 -11.87 -6.15 0.49
N PHE A 61 -10.99 -5.26 0.97
CA PHE A 61 -11.02 -3.84 0.64
C PHE A 61 -10.75 -3.61 -0.85
N PHE A 62 -9.89 -4.42 -1.48
CA PHE A 62 -9.63 -4.36 -2.91
C PHE A 62 -10.82 -4.79 -3.79
N LYS A 63 -11.87 -5.36 -3.20
CA LYS A 63 -13.12 -5.70 -3.92
C LYS A 63 -14.14 -4.55 -3.89
N SER A 64 -14.08 -3.71 -2.86
CA SER A 64 -15.10 -2.68 -2.58
C SER A 64 -14.59 -1.24 -2.61
N HIS A 65 -13.27 -1.04 -2.55
CA HIS A 65 -12.64 0.28 -2.49
C HIS A 65 -11.54 0.40 -3.55
N GLN A 66 -11.30 1.63 -4.00
CA GLN A 66 -10.11 1.96 -4.79
C GLN A 66 -8.95 2.27 -3.83
N ILE A 67 -7.92 1.42 -3.87
CA ILE A 67 -6.75 1.54 -2.99
C ILE A 67 -5.64 2.26 -3.76
N LEU A 68 -5.63 3.59 -3.69
CA LEU A 68 -4.72 4.45 -4.45
C LEU A 68 -3.97 5.41 -3.53
N SER A 69 -2.75 5.79 -3.92
CA SER A 69 -1.90 6.77 -3.21
C SER A 69 -1.72 8.07 -3.99
N ASP A 70 -2.43 8.23 -5.09
CA ASP A 70 -2.53 9.46 -5.88
C ASP A 70 -3.90 9.51 -6.58
N ASN A 71 -4.18 10.63 -7.24
CA ASN A 71 -5.42 10.86 -7.98
C ASN A 71 -5.22 10.74 -9.49
N LYS A 72 -4.16 10.07 -9.94
CA LYS A 72 -3.88 9.89 -11.36
C LYS A 72 -4.87 8.89 -11.97
N PRO A 73 -5.17 9.01 -13.28
CA PRO A 73 -5.95 7.99 -13.96
C PRO A 73 -5.24 6.64 -13.92
N ALA A 74 -6.02 5.56 -13.89
CA ALA A 74 -5.49 4.22 -13.98
C ALA A 74 -4.86 3.99 -15.36
N GLU A 75 -3.60 3.55 -15.39
CA GLU A 75 -2.95 3.07 -16.62
C GLU A 75 -3.32 1.61 -16.89
N ILE A 76 -3.42 0.80 -15.83
CA ILE A 76 -3.86 -0.59 -15.90
C ILE A 76 -4.61 -0.99 -14.62
N THR A 77 -5.49 -1.99 -14.74
CA THR A 77 -6.13 -2.63 -13.58
C THR A 77 -5.94 -4.14 -13.67
N PHE A 78 -5.27 -4.72 -12.68
CA PHE A 78 -5.18 -6.18 -12.54
C PHE A 78 -6.36 -6.69 -11.70
N THR A 79 -6.84 -7.89 -12.02
CA THR A 79 -7.92 -8.55 -11.28
C THR A 79 -7.50 -9.93 -10.84
N SER A 80 -7.94 -10.37 -9.67
CA SER A 80 -7.78 -11.78 -9.26
C SER A 80 -8.64 -12.71 -10.12
N SER A 81 -8.19 -13.95 -10.28
CA SER A 81 -8.77 -14.95 -11.19
C SER A 81 -10.22 -15.32 -10.89
N GLY A 82 -10.72 -15.03 -9.68
CA GLY A 82 -12.11 -15.26 -9.28
C GLY A 82 -12.50 -16.74 -9.24
N THR A 83 -13.34 -17.11 -8.29
CA THR A 83 -14.13 -18.33 -8.38
C THR A 83 -15.56 -17.95 -8.76
N THR A 84 -16.24 -18.80 -9.51
CA THR A 84 -17.57 -18.53 -10.08
C THR A 84 -18.52 -17.98 -9.00
N GLY A 85 -19.07 -16.77 -9.23
CA GLY A 85 -20.01 -16.11 -8.31
C GLY A 85 -19.40 -15.13 -7.30
N SER A 86 -18.07 -14.93 -7.27
CA SER A 86 -17.43 -13.97 -6.36
C SER A 86 -17.01 -12.66 -7.04
N THR A 87 -17.20 -11.51 -6.37
CA THR A 87 -16.56 -10.24 -6.77
C THR A 87 -15.04 -10.37 -6.67
N THR A 88 -14.34 -10.17 -7.78
CA THR A 88 -12.87 -10.21 -7.84
C THR A 88 -12.26 -8.95 -7.24
N SER A 89 -11.07 -9.09 -6.65
CA SER A 89 -10.28 -7.93 -6.23
C SER A 89 -9.77 -7.17 -7.45
N LYS A 90 -9.68 -5.84 -7.33
CA LYS A 90 -9.11 -4.95 -8.35
C LYS A 90 -7.88 -4.26 -7.78
N HIS A 91 -6.79 -4.31 -8.54
CA HIS A 91 -5.52 -3.68 -8.21
C HIS A 91 -5.23 -2.63 -9.29
N ILE A 92 -5.51 -1.38 -8.96
CA ILE A 92 -5.39 -0.25 -9.88
C ILE A 92 -3.95 0.26 -9.83
N VAL A 93 -3.34 0.45 -10.99
CA VAL A 93 -1.97 0.97 -11.13
C VAL A 93 -2.01 2.24 -11.97
N THR A 94 -1.45 3.32 -11.44
CA THR A 94 -1.49 4.67 -12.03
C THR A 94 -0.17 5.11 -12.65
N ASN A 95 0.86 4.26 -12.60
CA ASN A 95 2.15 4.47 -13.26
C ASN A 95 2.80 3.10 -13.54
N LEU A 96 3.11 2.81 -14.80
CA LEU A 96 3.81 1.61 -15.24
C LEU A 96 5.33 1.78 -15.39
N GLU A 97 5.85 3.00 -15.25
CA GLU A 97 7.28 3.28 -15.31
C GLU A 97 7.98 2.84 -14.01
N ILE A 98 9.21 2.31 -14.16
CA ILE A 98 10.07 1.85 -13.05
C ILE A 98 11.19 2.85 -12.82
#